data_AF-A0A383E0N7-F1
#
_entry.id   AF-A0A383E0N7-F1
#
_cell.length_a   1.000
_cell.length_b   1.000
_cell.length_c   1.000
_cell.angle_alpha   90.00
_cell.angle_beta   90.00
_cell.angle_gamma   90.00
#
_symmetry.space_group_name_H-M   'P 1'
#
loop_
_entity.id
_entity.type
_entity.pdbx_description
1 polymer ?
#
loop_
_entity_poly.entity_id
_entity_poly.type
_entity_poly.pdbx_seq_one_letter_code
_entity_poly.pdbx_strand_id
1 'polypeptide(L)'
;MHPEILSMSLFMFATSCSPGPNNIVASYSAFNFGVTKTIPHMCGVIFGFTSLVVVVNFGLINIFKMFPIIQEMLKYAGTIFLIYLAYKIAFSKSNSNNFAE
;
A
#
# COMPACT_ATOMS: atom_id res chain seq x y z
N MET A 1 21.82 23.09 1.79
CA MET A 1 20.44 22.68 2.17
C MET A 1 20.08 21.51 1.26
N HIS A 2 19.77 20.32 1.78
CA HIS A 2 19.41 19.17 0.94
C HIS A 2 18.00 19.37 0.35
N PRO A 3 17.84 19.75 -0.93
CA PRO A 3 16.51 19.96 -1.53
C PRO A 3 15.69 18.66 -1.59
N GLU A 4 16.36 17.51 -1.47
CA GLU A 4 15.74 16.19 -1.47
C GLU A 4 14.82 15.94 -0.27
N ILE A 5 15.14 16.52 0.90
CA ILE A 5 14.30 16.39 2.10
C ILE A 5 12.95 17.06 1.87
N LEU A 6 12.94 18.21 1.20
CA LEU A 6 11.71 18.92 0.84
C LEU A 6 10.86 18.07 -0.12
N SER A 7 11.46 17.54 -1.19
CA SER A 7 10.78 16.69 -2.17
C SER A 7 10.22 15.41 -1.55
N MET A 8 11.00 14.74 -0.69
CA MET A 8 10.54 13.54 0.03
C MET A 8 9.41 13.87 1.01
N SER A 9 9.51 14.97 1.76
CA SER A 9 8.45 15.40 2.69
C SER A 9 7.14 15.68 1.96
N LEU A 10 7.19 16.38 0.82
CA LEU A 10 6.03 16.66 -0.02
C LEU A 10 5.39 15.38 -0.57
N PHE A 11 6.22 14.45 -1.05
CA PHE A 11 5.76 13.14 -1.53
C PHE A 11 5.09 12.32 -0.41
N MET A 12 5.71 12.27 0.76
CA MET A 12 5.19 11.54 1.93
C MET A 12 3.84 12.13 2.39
N PHE A 13 3.72 13.45 2.36
CA PHE A 13 2.46 14.14 2.66
C PHE A 13 1.37 13.80 1.63
N ALA A 14 1.66 13.93 0.33
CA ALA A 14 0.71 13.65 -0.74
C ALA A 14 0.24 12.18 -0.73
N THR A 15 1.16 11.24 -0.52
CA THR A 15 0.84 9.81 -0.48
C THR A 15 0.11 9.40 0.80
N SER A 16 0.44 9.99 1.95
CA SER A 16 -0.26 9.73 3.21
C SER A 16 -1.71 10.24 3.21
N CYS A 17 -1.97 11.37 2.56
CA CYS A 17 -3.33 11.90 2.43
C CYS A 17 -4.17 11.19 1.35
N SER A 18 -3.54 10.39 0.48
CA SER A 18 -4.26 9.69 -0.59
C SER A 18 -5.14 8.58 -0.03
N PRO A 19 -6.43 8.47 -0.43
CA PRO A 19 -7.32 7.42 0.05
C PRO A 19 -6.93 6.08 -0.58
N GLY A 20 -6.10 5.31 0.13
CA GLY A 20 -5.73 3.94 -0.24
C GLY A 20 -6.57 2.88 0.48
N PRO A 21 -6.62 1.63 0.00
CA PRO A 21 -7.38 0.54 0.63
C PRO A 21 -7.04 0.37 2.12
N ASN A 22 -5.76 0.43 2.47
CA ASN A 22 -5.31 0.34 3.86
C ASN A 22 -5.80 1.52 4.71
N ASN A 23 -5.76 2.75 4.18
CA ASN A 23 -6.22 3.94 4.89
C ASN A 23 -7.76 3.96 5.03
N ILE A 24 -8.49 3.41 4.05
CA ILE A 24 -9.96 3.25 4.10
C ILE A 24 -10.34 2.23 5.18
N VAL A 25 -9.67 1.07 5.22
CA VAL A 25 -9.92 0.04 6.24
C VAL A 25 -9.56 0.53 7.63
N ALA A 26 -8.45 1.28 7.78
CA ALA A 26 -8.09 1.90 9.05
C ALA A 26 -9.11 2.95 9.50
N SER A 27 -9.62 3.78 8.57
CA SER A 27 -10.66 4.77 8.87
C SER A 27 -11.98 4.11 9.28
N TYR A 28 -12.37 3.04 8.58
CA TYR A 28 -13.54 2.24 8.93
C TYR A 28 -13.40 1.57 10.31
N SER A 29 -12.22 0.99 10.60
CA SER A 29 -11.91 0.40 11.91
C SER A 29 -11.95 1.45 13.03
N ALA A 30 -11.41 2.65 12.79
CA ALA A 30 -11.42 3.73 13.76
C ALA A 30 -12.84 4.22 14.06
N PHE A 31 -13.71 4.29 13.05
CA PHE A 31 -15.11 4.71 13.21
C PHE A 31 -15.96 3.65 13.91
N ASN A 32 -15.75 2.36 13.63
CA ASN A 32 -16.58 1.27 14.17
C ASN A 32 -16.08 0.71 15.52
N PHE A 33 -14.76 0.65 15.74
CA PHE A 33 -14.15 0.03 16.92
C PHE A 33 -13.39 1.02 17.83
N GLY A 34 -13.31 2.29 17.42
CA GLY A 34 -12.58 3.35 18.10
C GLY A 34 -11.09 3.41 17.71
N VAL A 35 -10.52 4.60 17.88
CA VAL A 35 -9.11 4.88 17.51
C VAL A 35 -8.15 4.00 18.31
N THR A 36 -8.39 3.81 19.61
CA THR A 36 -7.50 3.05 20.52
C THR A 36 -7.31 1.59 20.09
N LYS A 37 -8.36 0.95 19.56
CA LYS A 37 -8.28 -0.43 19.06
C LYS A 37 -7.73 -0.54 17.63
N THR A 38 -7.66 0.58 16.91
CA THR A 38 -7.13 0.64 15.55
C THR A 38 -5.61 0.90 15.53
N ILE A 39 -5.04 1.45 16.61
CA ILE A 39 -3.58 1.61 16.80
C ILE A 39 -2.79 0.33 16.50
N PRO A 40 -3.11 -0.86 17.07
CA PRO A 40 -2.35 -2.07 16.77
C PRO A 40 -2.41 -2.48 15.28
N HIS A 41 -3.53 -2.25 14.59
CA HIS A 41 -3.64 -2.48 13.15
C HIS A 41 -2.72 -1.53 12.37
N MET A 42 -2.72 -0.24 12.72
CA MET A 42 -1.83 0.75 12.09
C MET A 42 -0.36 0.42 12.32
N CYS A 43 0.02 0.06 13.55
CA CYS A 43 1.38 -0.39 13.88
C CYS A 43 1.76 -1.64 13.08
N GLY A 44 0.87 -2.63 12.98
CA GLY A 44 1.09 -3.84 12.20
C GLY A 44 1.38 -3.54 10.73
N VAL A 45 0.66 -2.59 10.12
CA VAL A 45 0.90 -2.19 8.73
C VAL A 45 2.25 -1.48 8.58
N ILE A 46 2.58 -0.57 9.50
CA ILE A 46 3.87 0.16 9.47
C ILE A 46 5.03 -0.83 9.58
N PHE A 47 5.03 -1.67 10.64
CA PHE A 47 6.10 -2.65 10.85
C PHE A 47 6.14 -3.71 9.74
N GLY A 48 4.99 -4.18 9.28
CA GLY A 48 4.87 -5.12 8.18
C GLY A 48 5.49 -4.56 6.90
N PHE A 49 5.11 -3.35 6.50
CA PHE A 49 5.62 -2.71 5.30
C PHE A 49 7.13 -2.42 5.41
N THR A 50 7.59 -1.86 6.52
CA THR A 50 9.03 -1.60 6.74
C THR A 50 9.84 -2.90 6.68
N SER A 51 9.37 -3.96 7.34
CA SER A 51 10.07 -5.25 7.34
C SER A 51 10.14 -5.87 5.93
N LEU A 52 9.04 -5.81 5.17
CA LEU A 52 9.00 -6.24 3.77
C LEU A 52 10.04 -5.48 2.93
N VAL A 53 10.08 -4.15 3.04
CA VAL A 53 11.02 -3.31 2.29
C VAL A 53 12.47 -3.64 2.65
N VAL A 54 12.77 -3.82 3.93
CA VAL A 54 14.12 -4.20 4.39
C VAL A 54 14.53 -5.56 3.83
N VAL A 55 13.68 -6.58 3.95
CA VAL A 55 13.99 -7.93 3.47
C VAL A 55 14.18 -7.95 1.95
N VAL A 56 13.35 -7.23 1.19
CA VAL A 56 13.48 -7.14 -0.28
C VAL A 56 14.76 -6.41 -0.68
N ASN A 57 15.09 -5.29 -0.02
CA ASN A 57 16.30 -4.53 -0.35
C ASN A 57 17.59 -5.26 0.04
N PHE A 58 17.61 -5.98 1.16
CA PHE A 58 18.81 -6.73 1.57
C PHE A 58 18.93 -8.09 0.85
N GLY A 59 17.82 -8.80 0.63
CA GLY A 59 17.83 -10.15 0.08
C GLY A 59 17.70 -10.21 -1.44
N LEU A 60 16.74 -9.46 -2.01
CA LEU A 60 16.31 -9.65 -3.39
C LEU A 60 17.07 -8.77 -4.39
N ILE A 61 17.73 -7.70 -3.92
CA ILE A 61 18.49 -6.78 -4.77
C ILE A 61 19.63 -7.47 -5.54
N ASN A 62 20.30 -8.45 -4.91
CA ASN A 62 21.41 -9.16 -5.53
C ASN A 62 20.93 -10.11 -6.65
N ILE A 63 19.75 -10.71 -6.44
CA ILE A 63 19.10 -11.59 -7.42
C ILE A 63 18.63 -10.78 -8.64
N PHE A 64 18.04 -9.60 -8.40
CA PHE A 64 17.63 -8.71 -9.50
C PHE A 64 18.81 -8.14 -10.29
N LYS A 65 19.96 -7.89 -9.65
CA LYS A 65 21.19 -7.53 -10.36
C LYS A 65 21.70 -8.63 -11.29
N MET A 66 21.55 -9.90 -10.90
CA MET A 66 22.00 -11.04 -11.70
C MET A 66 21.02 -11.41 -12.81
N PHE A 67 19.72 -11.23 -12.58
CA PHE A 67 18.65 -11.55 -13.53
C PHE A 67 17.73 -10.34 -13.80
N PRO A 68 18.19 -9.37 -14.62
CA PRO A 68 17.42 -8.16 -14.93
C PRO A 68 16.09 -8.46 -15.66
N ILE A 69 16.04 -9.56 -16.42
CA ILE A 69 14.83 -10.02 -17.12
C ILE A 69 13.66 -10.26 -16.14
N ILE A 70 13.93 -10.81 -14.95
CA ILE A 70 12.90 -11.15 -13.96
C ILE A 70 12.30 -9.86 -13.39
N GLN A 71 13.14 -8.87 -13.09
CA GLN A 71 12.70 -7.56 -12.63
C GLN A 71 11.81 -6.87 -13.66
N GLU A 72 12.16 -6.97 -14.95
CA GLU A 72 11.41 -6.38 -16.04
C GLU A 72 10.05 -7.08 -16.24
N MET A 73 10.01 -8.41 -16.24
CA MET A 73 8.74 -9.16 -16.29
C MET A 73 7.84 -8.86 -15.09
N LEU A 74 8.40 -8.79 -13.88
CA LEU A 74 7.66 -8.48 -12.67
C LEU A 74 7.07 -7.06 -12.72
N LYS A 75 7.82 -6.10 -13.26
CA LYS A 75 7.34 -4.73 -13.49
C LYS A 75 6.12 -4.72 -14.41
N TYR A 76 6.19 -5.36 -15.58
CA TYR A 76 5.07 -5.41 -16.52
C TYR A 76 3.87 -6.17 -15.93
N ALA A 77 4.09 -7.32 -15.29
CA ALA A 77 3.04 -8.09 -14.63
C ALA A 77 2.37 -7.29 -13.51
N GLY A 78 3.15 -6.58 -12.69
CA GLY A 78 2.66 -5.69 -11.64
C GLY A 78 1.83 -4.54 -12.19
N THR A 79 2.27 -3.91 -13.29
CA THR A 79 1.48 -2.87 -13.97
C THR A 79 0.14 -3.41 -14.48
N ILE A 80 0.13 -4.56 -15.16
CA ILE A 80 -1.10 -5.20 -15.64
C ILE A 80 -2.02 -5.52 -14.46
N PHE A 81 -1.48 -6.05 -13.37
CA PHE A 81 -2.23 -6.34 -12.15
C PHE A 81 -2.85 -5.08 -11.52
N LEU A 82 -2.11 -3.97 -11.45
CA LEU A 82 -2.63 -2.71 -10.95
C LEU A 82 -3.73 -2.13 -11.84
N ILE A 83 -3.59 -2.21 -13.17
CA ILE A 83 -4.63 -1.81 -14.12
C ILE A 83 -5.88 -2.67 -13.94
N TYR A 84 -5.70 -3.98 -13.80
CA TYR A 84 -6.79 -4.91 -13.51
C TYR A 84 -7.51 -4.58 -12.20
N LEU A 85 -6.76 -4.30 -11.14
CA LEU A 85 -7.30 -3.95 -9.84
C LEU A 85 -8.05 -2.62 -9.90
N ALA A 86 -7.51 -1.61 -10.59
CA ALA A 86 -8.16 -0.34 -10.82
C ALA A 86 -9.48 -0.51 -11.60
N TYR A 87 -9.48 -1.32 -12.67
CA TYR A 87 -10.69 -1.67 -13.41
C TYR A 87 -11.71 -2.34 -12.49
N LYS A 88 -11.29 -3.34 -11.70
CA LYS A 88 -12.17 -4.04 -10.77
C LYS A 88 -12.78 -3.08 -9.75
N ILE A 89 -12.02 -2.14 -9.19
CA ILE A 89 -12.55 -1.15 -8.24
C ILE A 89 -13.53 -0.20 -8.95
N ALA A 90 -13.22 0.29 -10.15
CA ALA A 90 -14.07 1.22 -10.89
C ALA A 90 -15.42 0.61 -11.30
N PHE A 91 -15.44 -0.70 -11.61
CA PHE A 91 -16.65 -1.44 -12.02
C PHE A 91 -17.26 -2.28 -10.88
N SER A 92 -16.69 -2.26 -9.67
CA SER A 92 -17.25 -2.94 -8.51
C SER A 92 -18.50 -2.19 -8.01
N LYS A 93 -19.68 -2.74 -8.29
CA LYS A 93 -20.93 -2.28 -7.69
C LYS A 93 -20.91 -2.58 -6.19
N SER A 94 -20.97 -1.55 -5.34
CA SER A 94 -21.17 -1.72 -3.89
C SER A 94 -22.48 -2.48 -3.66
N ASN A 95 -22.38 -3.74 -3.27
CA ASN A 95 -23.56 -4.54 -2.92
C ASN A 95 -23.82 -4.33 -1.41
N SER A 96 -24.48 -3.21 -1.08
CA SER A 96 -24.83 -2.82 0.29
C SER A 96 -26.09 -3.52 0.80
N ASN A 97 -26.13 -4.86 0.77
CA ASN A 97 -27.30 -5.63 1.19
C ASN A 97 -26.96 -6.67 2.27
N ASN A 98 -26.45 -6.25 3.45
CA ASN A 98 -26.35 -7.13 4.64
C ASN A 98 -26.18 -6.35 5.96
N PHE A 99 -27.05 -5.36 6.21
CA PHE A 99 -27.18 -4.71 7.54
C PHE A 99 -28.61 -4.79 8.08
N ALA A 100 -29.40 -5.77 7.62
CA ALA A 100 -30.75 -5.99 8.11
C ALA A 100 -31.06 -7.50 8.15
N GLU A 101 -30.36 -8.23 9.01
CA GLU A 101 -30.89 -9.40 9.74
C GLU A 101 -30.33 -9.39 11.17
#